data_AF-A0A5D4S9D8-F1
#
_entry.id   AF-A0A5D4S9D8-F1
#
_cell.length_a   1.000
_cell.length_b   1.000
_cell.length_c   1.000
_cell.angle_alpha   90.00
_cell.angle_beta   90.00
_cell.angle_gamma   90.00
#
_symmetry.space_group_name_H-M   'P 1'
#
loop_
_entity.id
_entity.type
_entity.pdbx_description
1 polymer ?
#
loop_
_entity_poly.entity_id
_entity_poly.type
_entity_poly.pdbx_seq_one_letter_code
_entity_poly.pdbx_strand_id
1 'polypeptide(L)' 'MNNFDETILMQALFLVENKIKKSSRNTDINHREDLEQEIKLKVVEAIINGKIGSPLTFSEYKENYDKRKTAS' A
#
# COMPACT_ATOMS: atom_id res chain seq x y z
N MET A 1 4.84 16.74 13.66
CA MET A 1 5.21 15.31 13.57
C MET A 1 4.01 14.58 13.01
N ASN A 2 4.13 13.96 11.84
CA ASN A 2 3.03 13.19 11.25
C ASN A 2 2.67 12.07 12.23
N ASN A 3 1.38 11.94 12.57
CA ASN A 3 0.87 10.80 13.34
C ASN A 3 1.08 9.55 12.50
N PHE A 4 2.20 8.88 12.73
CA PHE A 4 2.51 7.59 12.13
C PHE A 4 1.55 6.56 12.71
N ASP A 5 0.59 6.13 11.89
CA ASP A 5 -0.33 5.06 12.27
C ASP A 5 0.29 3.71 11.92
N GLU A 6 0.83 3.05 12.95
CA GLU A 6 1.44 1.72 12.86
C GLU A 6 0.46 0.68 12.29
N THR A 7 -0.84 0.86 12.52
CA THR A 7 -1.90 -0.02 12.01
C THR A 7 -1.99 0.04 10.49
N ILE A 8 -1.94 1.26 9.92
CA ILE A 8 -1.95 1.47 8.47
C ILE A 8 -0.70 0.86 7.85
N LEU A 9 0.46 1.04 8.48
CA LEU A 9 1.70 0.43 8.00
C LEU A 9 1.61 -1.09 7.96
N MET A 10 1.19 -1.71 9.06
CA MET A 10 1.06 -3.16 9.14
C MET A 10 0.10 -3.71 8.09
N GLN A 11 -1.07 -3.09 7.90
CA GLN A 11 -2.03 -3.50 6.88
C GLN A 11 -1.46 -3.33 5.47
N ALA A 12 -0.83 -2.20 5.18
CA ALA A 12 -0.24 -1.93 3.89
C ALA A 12 0.85 -2.95 3.55
N LEU A 13 1.78 -3.21 4.48
CA LEU A 13 2.85 -4.20 4.31
C LEU A 13 2.29 -5.61 4.10
N PHE A 14 1.28 -6.00 4.87
CA PHE A 14 0.61 -7.30 4.70
C PHE A 14 -0.01 -7.46 3.31
N LEU A 15 -0.68 -6.42 2.80
CA LEU A 15 -1.33 -6.45 1.49
C LEU A 15 -0.33 -6.49 0.33
N VAL A 16 0.84 -5.85 0.48
CA VAL A 16 1.86 -5.84 -0.57
C VAL A 16 2.77 -7.05 -0.54
N GLU A 17 2.94 -7.75 0.58
CA GLU A 17 3.87 -8.87 0.73
C GLU A 17 3.66 -9.95 -0.35
N ASN A 18 2.42 -10.40 -0.53
CA ASN A 18 2.10 -11.41 -1.54
C ASN A 18 2.32 -10.90 -2.97
N LYS A 19 2.13 -9.60 -3.21
CA LYS A 19 2.38 -8.98 -4.52
C LYS A 19 3.87 -8.87 -4.80
N ILE A 20 4.66 -8.48 -3.81
CA ILE A 20 6.12 -8.40 -3.86
C ILE A 20 6.69 -9.78 -4.22
N LYS A 21 6.34 -10.82 -3.45
CA LYS A 21 6.80 -12.20 -3.71
C LYS A 21 6.41 -12.71 -5.11
N LYS A 22 5.20 -12.37 -5.57
CA LYS A 22 4.76 -12.73 -6.92
C LYS A 22 5.57 -12.02 -8.00
N SER A 23 5.88 -10.73 -7.79
CA SER A 23 6.64 -9.91 -8.74
C SER A 23 8.14 -10.24 -8.75
N SER A 24 8.73 -10.62 -7.62
CA SER A 24 10.15 -10.96 -7.49
C SER A 24 10.48 -12.37 -7.97
N ARG A 25 9.47 -13.18 -8.32
CA ARG A 25 9.64 -14.58 -8.76
C ARG A 25 10.54 -14.74 -9.99
N ASN A 26 10.60 -13.73 -10.86
CA ASN A 26 11.44 -13.71 -12.06
C ASN A 26 12.75 -12.92 -11.87
N THR A 27 12.97 -12.34 -10.70
CA THR A 27 14.23 -11.67 -10.33
C THR A 27 15.28 -12.73 -9.99
N ASP A 28 16.55 -12.44 -10.27
CA ASP A 28 17.68 -13.26 -9.84
C ASP A 28 17.65 -13.43 -8.31
N ILE A 29 17.96 -14.62 -7.82
CA ILE A 29 17.85 -14.96 -6.41
C ILE A 29 18.69 -14.04 -5.50
N ASN A 30 19.85 -13.60 -5.99
CA ASN A 30 20.75 -12.72 -5.23
C ASN A 30 20.19 -11.29 -5.10
N HIS A 31 19.30 -10.89 -6.01
CA HIS A 31 18.70 -9.55 -6.01
C HIS A 31 17.27 -9.53 -5.47
N ARG A 32 16.69 -10.70 -5.16
CA ARG A 32 15.32 -10.77 -4.65
C ARG A 32 15.20 -10.04 -3.32
N GLU A 33 16.03 -10.38 -2.35
CA GLU A 33 15.93 -9.80 -1.01
C GLU A 33 16.09 -8.28 -1.03
N ASP A 34 17.09 -7.78 -1.76
CA ASP A 34 17.31 -6.33 -1.93
C ASP A 34 16.09 -5.64 -2.54
N LEU A 35 15.53 -6.22 -3.60
CA LEU A 35 14.33 -5.69 -4.26
C LEU A 35 13.12 -5.70 -3.33
N GLU A 36 12.93 -6.77 -2.54
CA GLU A 36 11.85 -6.84 -1.56
C GLU A 36 11.99 -5.75 -0.49
N GLN A 37 13.20 -5.50 0.00
CA GLN A 37 13.46 -4.44 0.98
C GLN A 37 13.25 -3.05 0.38
N GLU A 38 13.71 -2.80 -0.85
CA GLU A 38 13.50 -1.53 -1.53
C GLU A 38 12.01 -1.22 -1.69
N ILE A 39 11.20 -2.21 -2.07
CA ILE A 39 9.75 -2.02 -2.21
C ILE A 39 9.12 -1.73 -0.85
N LYS A 40 9.49 -2.44 0.21
CA LYS A 40 8.97 -2.19 1.57
C LYS A 40 9.31 -0.78 2.05
N LEU A 41 10.54 -0.31 1.82
CA LEU A 41 10.96 1.05 2.15
C LEU A 41 10.12 2.11 1.42
N LYS A 42 9.89 1.94 0.11
CA LYS A 42 9.03 2.86 -0.65
C LYS A 42 7.58 2.90 -0.14
N VAL A 43 7.05 1.78 0.33
CA VAL A 43 5.72 1.74 0.96
C VAL A 43 5.71 2.51 2.28
N VAL A 44 6.71 2.32 3.13
CA VAL A 44 6.87 3.09 4.39
C VAL A 44 6.96 4.58 4.10
N GLU A 45 7.79 5.00 3.15
CA GLU A 45 7.92 6.40 2.73
C GLU A 45 6.60 6.98 2.22
N ALA A 46 5.85 6.21 1.43
CA ALA A 46 4.57 6.65 0.91
C ALA A 46 3.54 6.89 2.03
N ILE A 47 3.57 6.08 3.09
CA ILE A 47 2.70 6.24 4.27
C ILE A 47 3.15 7.43 5.11
N ILE A 48 4.45 7.56 5.40
CA ILE A 48 5.02 8.71 6.15
C ILE A 48 4.70 10.04 5.44
N ASN A 49 4.74 10.04 4.11
CA ASN A 49 4.41 11.20 3.28
C ASN A 49 2.91 11.39 3.03
N GLY A 50 2.04 10.56 3.63
CA GLY A 50 0.58 10.66 3.51
C GLY A 50 0.02 10.35 2.11
N LYS A 51 0.83 9.77 1.22
CA LYS A 51 0.36 9.30 -0.11
C LYS A 51 -0.52 8.07 0.01
N ILE A 52 -0.26 7.23 1.01
CA ILE A 52 -1.08 6.09 1.39
C ILE A 52 -1.69 6.42 2.76
N GLY A 53 -3.00 6.62 2.78
CA GLY A 53 -3.79 6.82 3.99
C GLY A 53 -4.54 5.56 4.38
N SER A 54 -5.43 5.70 5.38
CA SER A 54 -6.31 4.61 5.79
C SER A 54 -7.14 4.12 4.61
N PRO A 55 -7.25 2.79 4.42
CA PRO A 55 -8.18 2.25 3.43
C PRO A 55 -9.58 2.75 3.75
N LEU A 56 -10.31 3.17 2.72
CA LEU A 56 -11.71 3.56 2.87
C LEU A 56 -12.52 2.37 3.41
N THR A 57 -13.41 2.65 4.34
CA THR A 57 -14.45 1.69 4.70
C THR A 57 -15.37 1.44 3.49
N PHE A 58 -16.07 0.31 3.50
CA PHE A 58 -17.02 -0.01 2.44
C PHE A 58 -18.07 1.10 2.25
N SER A 59 -18.55 1.69 3.35
CA SER A 59 -19.52 2.79 3.32
C SER A 59 -18.98 4.04 2.62
N GLU A 60 -17.76 4.47 2.98
CA GLU A 60 -17.11 5.63 2.36
C GLU A 60 -16.80 5.38 0.88
N TYR A 61 -16.38 4.15 0.54
CA TYR A 61 -16.20 3.73 -0.84
C TYR A 61 -17.51 3.82 -1.62
N LYS A 62 -18.61 3.29 -1.06
CA LYS A 62 -19.93 3.27 -1.69
C LYS A 62 -20.46 4.68 -1.94
N GLU A 63 -20.34 5.56 -0.95
CA GLU A 63 -20.73 6.96 -1.08
C GLU A 63 -19.92 7.67 -2.19
N ASN A 64 -18.60 7.49 -2.21
CA ASN A 64 -17.74 8.07 -3.25
C ASN A 64 -18.06 7.52 -4.65
N TYR A 65 -18.39 6.24 -4.76
CA TYR A 65 -18.79 5.61 -6.01
C TYR A 65 -20.12 6.20 -6.52
N ASP A 66 -21.11 6.32 -5.64
CA ASP A 66 -22.43 6.85 -6.00
C ASP A 66 -22.35 8.35 -6.40
N LYS A 67 -21.52 9.14 -5.71
CA LYS A 67 -21.23 10.56 -6.07
C LYS A 67 -20.61 10.70 -7.46
N ARG A 68 -19.72 9.78 -7.86
CA ARG A 68 -19.12 9.80 -9.21
C ARG A 68 -20.13 9.41 -10.28
N LYS A 69 -21.02 8.46 -9.96
CA LYS A 69 -22.07 7.99 -10.88
C LYS A 69 -23.13 9.05 -11.16
N THR A 70 -23.44 9.94 -10.22
CA THR A 70 -24.39 11.03 -10.42
C THR A 70 -23.78 12.28 -11.05
N ALA A 71 -22.44 12.38 -11.08
CA ALA A 71 -21.70 13.48 -11.71
C ALA A 71 -21.33 13.21 -13.18
N SER A 72 -21.64 12.02 -13.72
CA SER A 72 -21.53 11.65 -15.15
C SER A 72 -22.91 11.51 -15.77
#